data_AF-A0A7K3H5A3-F1
#
_entry.id   AF-A0A7K3H5A3-F1
#
_cell.length_a   1.000
_cell.length_b   1.000
_cell.length_c   1.000
_cell.angle_alpha   90.00
_cell.angle_beta   90.00
_cell.angle_gamma   90.00
#
_symmetry.space_group_name_H-M   'P 1'
#
loop_
_entity.id
_entity.type
_entity.pdbx_description
1 polymer ?
#
loop_
_entity_poly.entity_id
_entity_poly.type
_entity_poly.pdbx_seq_one_letter_code
_entity_poly.pdbx_strand_id
1 'polypeptide(L)'
;MRPTRATLAVTAVALAPALLLATPSPATAATPPTASVASDVGSPYDDMDADDLRIAILRILSDPDSGRRVTQEANELLDHGTVKEMRTWLETGYRLAQAEDDRVAIARILADPDSGRAVIREANEALDDGSPEAVRAFLETGLRLAQAEDDRVAIFRILADPGISDALRAAASAALDDGTPEALRHFLEVGQYEVGG
;
A
#
# COMPACT_ATOMS: atom_id res chain seq x y z
N MET A 1 7.93 42.00 1.90
CA MET A 1 9.25 42.66 1.90
C MET A 1 10.10 42.01 2.99
N ARG A 2 11.12 41.22 2.63
CA ARG A 2 12.34 41.03 3.44
C ARG A 2 13.21 42.30 3.28
N PRO A 3 14.40 42.47 3.88
CA PRO A 3 15.03 41.89 5.09
C PRO A 3 15.70 42.97 5.98
N THR A 4 16.23 42.64 7.16
CA THR A 4 17.51 43.26 7.58
C THR A 4 18.34 42.35 8.47
N ARG A 5 19.61 42.23 8.07
CA ARG A 5 20.72 41.47 8.66
C ARG A 5 21.30 42.21 9.87
N ALA A 6 21.89 41.49 10.82
CA ALA A 6 23.07 41.98 11.54
C ALA A 6 23.88 40.81 12.14
N THR A 7 25.15 40.77 11.73
CA THR A 7 26.28 39.94 12.17
C THR A 7 27.05 40.61 13.31
N LEU A 8 27.65 39.82 14.23
CA LEU A 8 28.91 40.05 15.01
C LEU A 8 28.87 39.11 16.24
N ALA A 9 29.58 37.98 16.31
CA ALA A 9 31.03 37.75 16.45
C ALA A 9 31.65 38.27 17.75
N VAL A 10 32.58 37.44 18.29
CA VAL A 10 33.75 37.76 19.15
C VAL A 10 33.66 37.36 20.64
N THR A 11 34.35 36.24 20.94
CA THR A 11 35.26 35.92 22.09
C THR A 11 34.77 36.07 23.54
N ALA A 12 35.27 35.40 24.57
CA ALA A 12 36.09 34.22 24.86
C ALA A 12 36.28 34.22 26.41
N VAL A 13 36.78 33.11 26.96
CA VAL A 13 37.53 33.02 28.25
C VAL A 13 36.74 32.94 29.58
N ALA A 14 36.68 31.69 30.06
CA ALA A 14 37.20 31.19 31.36
C ALA A 14 36.35 31.11 32.65
N LEU A 15 36.75 30.06 33.38
CA LEU A 15 36.71 29.83 34.83
C LEU A 15 35.40 29.29 35.44
N ALA A 16 35.38 27.96 35.62
CA ALA A 16 34.66 27.26 36.68
C ALA A 16 35.29 27.58 38.06
N PRO A 17 34.62 27.36 39.22
CA PRO A 17 34.53 26.00 39.78
C PRO A 17 33.35 25.66 40.71
N ALA A 18 33.32 24.37 41.10
CA ALA A 18 32.88 23.80 42.38
C ALA A 18 31.36 23.58 42.59
N LEU A 19 30.89 22.34 42.41
CA LEU A 19 30.84 21.22 43.39
C LEU A 19 29.53 21.25 44.19
N LEU A 20 28.70 20.21 44.04
CA LEU A 20 28.22 19.39 45.17
C LEU A 20 27.33 18.22 44.70
N LEU A 21 27.74 17.03 45.16
CA LEU A 21 26.93 15.88 45.61
C LEU A 21 26.26 14.94 44.58
N ALA A 22 26.77 13.70 44.58
CA ALA A 22 26.04 12.49 44.99
C ALA A 22 25.88 11.35 43.94
N THR A 23 26.57 10.25 44.29
CA THR A 23 26.34 8.83 43.98
C THR A 23 26.83 8.26 42.64
N PRO A 24 27.77 7.28 42.67
CA PRO A 24 28.16 6.52 41.48
C PRO A 24 27.10 5.45 41.19
N SER A 25 26.41 5.61 40.07
CA SER A 25 25.65 4.51 39.45
C SER A 25 26.59 3.76 38.51
N PRO A 26 26.77 2.43 38.62
CA PRO A 26 27.59 1.68 37.69
C PRO A 26 26.84 1.59 36.35
N ALA A 27 27.17 2.48 35.41
CA ALA A 27 26.83 2.27 34.02
C ALA A 27 27.67 1.09 33.52
N THR A 28 27.02 -0.07 33.40
CA THR A 28 27.58 -1.18 32.63
C THR A 28 27.93 -0.61 31.26
N ALA A 29 29.20 -0.71 30.88
CA ALA A 29 29.66 -0.32 29.56
C ALA A 29 29.11 -1.35 28.58
N ALA A 30 27.86 -1.14 28.14
CA ALA A 30 27.31 -1.81 26.99
C ALA A 30 28.15 -1.39 25.79
N THR A 31 29.00 -2.30 25.34
CA THR A 31 29.73 -2.21 24.08
C THR A 31 28.73 -1.80 23.00
N PRO A 32 28.98 -0.75 22.20
CA PRO A 32 28.08 -0.44 21.10
C PRO A 32 27.99 -1.69 20.22
N PRO A 33 26.77 -2.14 19.83
CA PRO A 33 26.67 -3.23 18.90
C PRO A 33 27.46 -2.82 17.66
N THR A 34 28.43 -3.64 17.31
CA THR A 34 29.16 -3.55 16.04
C THR A 34 28.10 -3.41 14.98
N ALA A 35 28.10 -2.27 14.27
CA ALA A 35 27.17 -2.01 13.19
C ALA A 35 27.17 -3.25 12.30
N SER A 36 26.01 -3.93 12.23
CA SER A 36 25.78 -5.00 11.28
C SER A 36 26.18 -4.42 9.93
N VAL A 37 27.20 -4.99 9.30
CA VAL A 37 27.49 -4.71 7.91
C VAL A 37 26.20 -4.99 7.17
N ALA A 38 25.50 -3.92 6.76
CA ALA A 38 24.42 -4.05 5.82
C ALA A 38 25.06 -4.73 4.62
N SER A 39 24.64 -5.96 4.36
CA SER A 39 25.03 -6.65 3.15
C SER A 39 24.68 -5.71 2.01
N ASP A 40 25.70 -5.25 1.29
CA ASP A 40 25.57 -4.63 -0.02
C ASP A 40 25.07 -5.73 -0.97
N VAL A 41 23.81 -6.14 -0.78
CA VAL A 41 23.11 -6.93 -1.78
C VAL A 41 22.79 -5.92 -2.85
N GLY A 42 23.65 -5.86 -3.86
CA GLY A 42 23.43 -5.05 -5.07
C GLY A 42 22.04 -5.34 -5.64
N SER A 43 21.49 -4.35 -6.33
CA SER A 43 20.21 -4.48 -7.02
C SER A 43 20.28 -5.67 -7.99
N PRO A 44 19.22 -6.48 -8.15
CA PRO A 44 19.22 -7.58 -9.12
C PRO A 44 19.38 -7.08 -10.56
N TYR A 45 19.18 -5.78 -10.78
CA TYR A 45 19.37 -5.12 -12.06
C TYR A 45 20.82 -4.67 -12.29
N ASP A 46 21.70 -4.75 -11.27
CA ASP A 46 23.05 -4.18 -11.33
C ASP A 46 23.98 -4.85 -12.34
N ASP A 47 23.79 -6.14 -12.55
CA ASP A 47 24.60 -6.92 -13.48
C ASP A 47 23.91 -7.12 -14.85
N MET A 48 22.67 -6.64 -15.00
CA MET A 48 21.91 -6.80 -16.24
C MET A 48 22.42 -5.87 -17.34
N ASP A 49 22.57 -6.43 -18.55
CA ASP A 49 22.87 -5.67 -19.75
C ASP A 49 21.64 -4.95 -20.32
N ALA A 50 21.83 -4.23 -21.42
CA ALA A 50 20.77 -3.45 -22.03
C ALA A 50 19.57 -4.29 -22.49
N ASP A 51 19.80 -5.51 -22.99
CA ASP A 51 18.75 -6.35 -23.54
C ASP A 51 17.97 -7.04 -22.42
N ASP A 52 18.66 -7.48 -21.36
CA ASP A 52 18.01 -8.01 -20.16
C ASP A 52 17.11 -6.98 -19.48
N LEU A 53 17.56 -5.72 -19.36
CA LEU A 53 16.74 -4.64 -18.81
C LEU A 53 15.51 -4.35 -19.68
N ARG A 54 15.64 -4.37 -21.02
CA ARG A 54 14.50 -4.24 -21.93
C ARG A 54 13.51 -5.39 -21.75
N ILE A 55 14.00 -6.63 -21.62
CA ILE A 55 13.14 -7.80 -21.39
C ILE A 55 12.40 -7.66 -20.04
N ALA A 56 13.06 -7.17 -19.00
CA ALA A 56 12.41 -6.91 -17.71
C ALA A 56 11.29 -5.87 -17.83
N ILE A 57 11.52 -4.77 -18.54
CA ILE A 57 10.50 -3.74 -18.80
C ILE A 57 9.34 -4.29 -19.65
N LEU A 58 9.64 -5.08 -20.69
CA LEU A 58 8.62 -5.72 -21.53
C LEU A 58 7.78 -6.73 -20.75
N ARG A 59 8.37 -7.42 -19.78
CA ARG A 59 7.64 -8.33 -18.89
C ARG A 59 6.64 -7.58 -18.01
N ILE A 60 7.03 -6.41 -17.49
CA ILE A 60 6.12 -5.53 -16.76
C ILE A 60 4.98 -5.07 -17.69
N LEU A 61 5.30 -4.60 -18.90
CA LEU A 61 4.29 -4.20 -19.89
C LEU A 61 3.33 -5.33 -20.32
N SER A 62 3.77 -6.58 -20.22
CA SER A 62 2.94 -7.75 -20.55
C SER A 62 1.96 -8.11 -19.44
N ASP A 63 2.13 -7.55 -18.24
CA ASP A 63 1.19 -7.71 -17.13
C ASP A 63 -0.09 -6.92 -17.45
N PRO A 64 -1.27 -7.58 -17.49
CA PRO A 64 -2.54 -6.87 -17.73
C PRO A 64 -2.88 -5.84 -16.64
N ASP A 65 -2.28 -5.96 -15.46
CA ASP A 65 -2.49 -5.02 -14.35
C ASP A 65 -1.59 -3.78 -14.45
N SER A 66 -0.74 -3.68 -15.49
CA SER A 66 0.08 -2.49 -15.73
C SER A 66 -0.79 -1.28 -16.08
N GLY A 67 -0.72 -0.28 -15.20
CA GLY A 67 -1.47 0.96 -15.36
C GLY A 67 -0.92 1.89 -16.44
N ARG A 68 -1.57 3.04 -16.57
CA ARG A 68 -1.28 4.01 -17.63
C ARG A 68 0.11 4.62 -17.46
N ARG A 69 0.47 4.98 -16.24
CA ARG A 69 1.75 5.64 -15.96
C ARG A 69 2.91 4.67 -16.14
N VAL A 70 2.78 3.45 -15.62
CA VAL A 70 3.75 2.36 -15.86
C VAL A 70 3.93 2.16 -17.37
N THR A 71 2.83 2.06 -18.13
CA THR A 71 2.88 1.83 -19.58
C THR A 71 3.57 2.98 -20.32
N GLN A 72 3.28 4.23 -19.93
CA GLN A 72 3.87 5.40 -20.56
C GLN A 72 5.38 5.47 -20.32
N GLU A 73 5.81 5.39 -19.06
CA GLU A 73 7.23 5.48 -18.69
C GLU A 73 8.03 4.31 -19.26
N ALA A 74 7.47 3.10 -19.24
CA ALA A 74 8.11 1.92 -19.83
C ALA A 74 8.32 2.07 -21.34
N ASN A 75 7.34 2.54 -22.10
CA ASN A 75 7.49 2.75 -23.55
C ASN A 75 8.53 3.85 -23.86
N GLU A 76 8.54 4.95 -23.09
CA GLU A 76 9.54 6.00 -23.25
C GLU A 76 10.96 5.47 -23.02
N LEU A 77 11.14 4.60 -22.01
CA LEU A 77 12.42 3.94 -21.75
C LEU A 77 12.80 2.96 -22.87
N LEU A 78 11.86 2.22 -23.44
CA LEU A 78 12.16 1.28 -24.54
C LEU A 78 12.54 2.02 -25.83
N ASP A 79 11.89 3.14 -26.12
CA ASP A 79 12.12 3.92 -27.34
C ASP A 79 13.40 4.79 -27.27
N HIS A 80 13.66 5.38 -26.09
CA HIS A 80 14.66 6.43 -25.94
C HIS A 80 15.58 6.27 -24.73
N GLY A 81 15.33 5.30 -23.86
CA GLY A 81 16.03 5.14 -22.59
C GLY A 81 17.45 4.62 -22.72
N THR A 82 18.33 5.13 -21.87
CA THR A 82 19.67 4.58 -21.64
C THR A 82 19.63 3.42 -20.64
N VAL A 83 20.65 2.56 -20.66
CA VAL A 83 20.82 1.44 -19.70
C VAL A 83 20.68 1.91 -18.25
N LYS A 84 21.28 3.06 -17.92
CA LYS A 84 21.23 3.64 -16.58
C LYS A 84 19.81 4.08 -16.20
N GLU A 85 19.06 4.68 -17.12
CA GLU A 85 17.68 5.10 -16.87
C GLU A 85 16.75 3.90 -16.72
N MET A 86 16.88 2.89 -17.59
CA MET A 86 16.13 1.63 -17.49
C MET A 86 16.33 0.97 -16.12
N ARG A 87 17.59 0.89 -15.66
CA ARG A 87 17.93 0.35 -14.34
C ARG A 87 17.35 1.17 -13.20
N THR A 88 17.56 2.48 -13.22
CA THR A 88 17.05 3.38 -12.18
C THR A 88 15.53 3.28 -12.06
N TRP A 89 14.85 3.15 -13.19
CA TRP A 89 13.42 2.95 -13.23
C TRP A 89 13.02 1.60 -12.64
N LEU A 90 13.64 0.50 -13.05
CA LEU A 90 13.35 -0.83 -12.49
C LEU A 90 13.60 -0.90 -10.97
N GLU A 91 14.57 -0.15 -10.45
CA GLU A 91 14.89 -0.10 -9.02
C GLU A 91 13.91 0.73 -8.19
N THR A 92 13.47 1.87 -8.74
CA THR A 92 12.74 2.87 -7.98
C THR A 92 11.56 3.48 -8.73
N GLY A 93 11.74 3.82 -10.00
CA GLY A 93 10.72 4.48 -10.83
C GLY A 93 9.46 3.65 -11.02
N TYR A 94 9.59 2.35 -11.29
CA TYR A 94 8.47 1.44 -11.49
C TYR A 94 7.50 1.44 -10.30
N ARG A 95 8.03 1.35 -9.07
CA ARG A 95 7.23 1.39 -7.84
C ARG A 95 6.44 2.69 -7.70
N LEU A 96 7.05 3.82 -8.09
CA LEU A 96 6.38 5.13 -8.02
C LEU A 96 5.30 5.26 -9.10
N ALA A 97 5.59 4.82 -10.33
CA ALA A 97 4.63 4.80 -11.41
C ALA A 97 3.42 3.90 -11.08
N GLN A 98 3.69 2.71 -10.54
CA GLN A 98 2.66 1.78 -10.08
C GLN A 98 1.83 2.37 -8.94
N ALA A 99 2.45 3.00 -7.94
CA ALA A 99 1.72 3.63 -6.85
C ALA A 99 0.77 4.73 -7.32
N GLU A 100 1.12 5.48 -8.37
CA GLU A 100 0.21 6.46 -8.95
C GLU A 100 -0.96 5.80 -9.70
N ASP A 101 -0.68 4.76 -10.48
CA ASP A 101 -1.73 3.98 -11.14
C ASP A 101 -2.68 3.34 -10.11
N ASP A 102 -2.15 2.81 -9.02
CA ASP A 102 -2.88 2.24 -7.89
C ASP A 102 -3.76 3.30 -7.21
N ARG A 103 -3.24 4.50 -6.92
CA ARG A 103 -4.04 5.60 -6.38
C ARG A 103 -5.21 5.98 -7.29
N VAL A 104 -4.98 5.98 -8.61
CA VAL A 104 -6.05 6.22 -9.59
C VAL A 104 -7.09 5.08 -9.55
N ALA A 105 -6.67 3.83 -9.40
CA ALA A 105 -7.58 2.70 -9.24
C ALA A 105 -8.43 2.84 -7.97
N ILE A 106 -7.84 3.21 -6.83
CA ILE A 106 -8.57 3.48 -5.58
C ILE A 106 -9.53 4.65 -5.75
N ALA A 107 -9.12 5.73 -6.40
CA ALA A 107 -10.00 6.87 -6.67
C ALA A 107 -11.23 6.48 -7.52
N ARG A 108 -11.08 5.54 -8.46
CA ARG A 108 -12.21 4.99 -9.24
C ARG A 108 -13.14 4.17 -8.36
N ILE A 109 -12.61 3.34 -7.46
CA ILE A 109 -13.41 2.60 -6.48
C ILE A 109 -14.21 3.58 -5.62
N LEU A 110 -13.58 4.63 -5.11
CA LEU A 110 -14.27 5.65 -4.30
C LEU A 110 -15.29 6.48 -5.08
N ALA A 111 -15.14 6.60 -6.40
CA ALA A 111 -16.10 7.28 -7.26
C ALA A 111 -17.30 6.40 -7.64
N ASP A 112 -17.21 5.09 -7.44
CA ASP A 112 -18.31 4.16 -7.67
C ASP A 112 -19.38 4.36 -6.59
N PRO A 113 -20.63 4.74 -6.95
CA PRO A 113 -21.71 4.92 -5.99
C PRO A 113 -22.11 3.61 -5.28
N ASP A 114 -21.79 2.45 -5.85
CA ASP A 114 -22.10 1.15 -5.26
C ASP A 114 -21.02 0.68 -4.26
N SER A 115 -19.96 1.45 -4.07
CA SER A 115 -18.94 1.17 -3.06
C SER A 115 -19.52 1.17 -1.65
N GLY A 116 -19.34 0.05 -0.96
CA GLY A 116 -19.81 -0.15 0.40
C GLY A 116 -19.04 0.66 1.44
N ARG A 117 -19.56 0.68 2.67
CA ARG A 117 -19.03 1.54 3.74
C ARG A 117 -17.64 1.09 4.17
N ALA A 118 -17.43 -0.21 4.29
CA ALA A 118 -16.13 -0.76 4.66
C ALA A 118 -15.12 -0.49 3.54
N VAL A 119 -15.50 -0.72 2.27
CA VAL A 119 -14.64 -0.40 1.12
C VAL A 119 -14.21 1.07 1.13
N ILE A 120 -15.14 2.00 1.31
CA ILE A 120 -14.83 3.44 1.37
C ILE A 120 -13.88 3.75 2.54
N ARG A 121 -14.10 3.15 3.72
CA ARG A 121 -13.27 3.38 4.90
C ARG A 121 -11.83 2.92 4.67
N GLU A 122 -11.65 1.67 4.28
CA GLU A 122 -10.31 1.08 4.08
C GLU A 122 -9.57 1.72 2.89
N ALA A 123 -10.29 2.10 1.83
CA ALA A 123 -9.72 2.83 0.69
C ALA A 123 -9.17 4.20 1.10
N ASN A 124 -9.91 4.96 1.93
CA ASN A 124 -9.43 6.25 2.43
C ASN A 124 -8.23 6.07 3.37
N GLU A 125 -8.25 5.05 4.24
CA GLU A 125 -7.10 4.75 5.12
C GLU A 125 -5.82 4.46 4.33
N ALA A 126 -5.92 3.67 3.24
CA ALA A 126 -4.78 3.41 2.37
C ALA A 126 -4.26 4.67 1.65
N LEU A 127 -5.16 5.58 1.24
CA LEU A 127 -4.78 6.85 0.62
C LEU A 127 -4.18 7.84 1.61
N ASP A 128 -4.68 7.86 2.85
CA ASP A 128 -4.21 8.73 3.93
C ASP A 128 -2.81 8.34 4.42
N ASP A 129 -2.50 7.04 4.48
CA ASP A 129 -1.14 6.55 4.70
C ASP A 129 -0.20 7.02 3.56
N GLY A 130 -0.69 6.89 2.32
CA GLY A 130 -0.05 7.46 1.14
C GLY A 130 1.21 6.74 0.67
N SER A 131 1.68 5.69 1.36
CA SER A 131 2.81 4.88 0.89
C SER A 131 2.41 4.01 -0.32
N PRO A 132 3.35 3.74 -1.25
CA PRO A 132 3.16 2.73 -2.31
C PRO A 132 2.70 1.38 -1.77
N GLU A 133 3.21 0.98 -0.61
CA GLU A 133 2.93 -0.31 0.01
C GLU A 133 1.49 -0.38 0.52
N ALA A 134 0.97 0.68 1.16
CA ALA A 134 -0.39 0.70 1.66
C ALA A 134 -1.43 0.69 0.54
N VAL A 135 -1.26 1.51 -0.50
CA VAL A 135 -2.19 1.54 -1.64
C VAL A 135 -2.20 0.20 -2.37
N ARG A 136 -1.03 -0.43 -2.54
CA ARG A 136 -0.92 -1.74 -3.17
C ARG A 136 -1.57 -2.84 -2.32
N ALA A 137 -1.28 -2.86 -1.02
CA ALA A 137 -1.85 -3.86 -0.11
C ALA A 137 -3.38 -3.81 -0.06
N PHE A 138 -3.95 -2.59 -0.11
CA PHE A 138 -5.40 -2.42 -0.22
C PHE A 138 -5.93 -3.05 -1.51
N LEU A 139 -5.36 -2.74 -2.67
CA LEU A 139 -5.85 -3.30 -3.94
C LEU A 139 -5.70 -4.82 -4.04
N GLU A 140 -4.59 -5.38 -3.53
CA GLU A 140 -4.34 -6.83 -3.60
C GLU A 140 -5.19 -7.64 -2.62
N THR A 141 -5.44 -7.10 -1.43
CA THR A 141 -6.07 -7.88 -0.34
C THR A 141 -7.15 -7.12 0.42
N GLY A 142 -6.90 -5.85 0.76
CA GLY A 142 -7.80 -5.04 1.58
C GLY A 142 -9.18 -4.85 0.97
N LEU A 143 -9.27 -4.59 -0.34
CA LEU A 143 -10.51 -4.39 -1.07
C LEU A 143 -11.44 -5.60 -0.93
N ARG A 144 -10.91 -6.81 -1.13
CA ARG A 144 -11.68 -8.06 -1.02
C ARG A 144 -12.19 -8.28 0.40
N LEU A 145 -11.38 -7.96 1.42
CA LEU A 145 -11.79 -8.10 2.81
C LEU A 145 -12.85 -7.06 3.20
N ALA A 146 -12.69 -5.82 2.76
CA ALA A 146 -13.65 -4.74 2.99
C ALA A 146 -14.99 -5.04 2.30
N GLN A 147 -14.95 -5.54 1.06
CA GLN A 147 -16.12 -6.04 0.35
C GLN A 147 -16.83 -7.16 1.12
N ALA A 148 -16.09 -8.11 1.69
CA ALA A 148 -16.69 -9.18 2.49
C ALA A 148 -17.38 -8.67 3.76
N GLU A 149 -16.85 -7.61 4.40
CA GLU A 149 -17.53 -6.94 5.50
C GLU A 149 -18.86 -6.33 5.04
N ASP A 150 -18.84 -5.58 3.94
CA ASP A 150 -20.05 -4.98 3.37
C ASP A 150 -21.08 -6.05 2.96
N ASP A 151 -20.62 -7.17 2.38
CA ASP A 151 -21.45 -8.30 1.98
C ASP A 151 -22.11 -8.98 3.18
N ARG A 152 -21.37 -9.23 4.27
CA ARG A 152 -21.95 -9.75 5.52
C ARG A 152 -23.07 -8.85 6.03
N VAL A 153 -22.84 -7.53 6.02
CA VAL A 153 -23.86 -6.57 6.43
C VAL A 153 -25.09 -6.64 5.52
N ALA A 154 -24.91 -6.76 4.21
CA ALA A 154 -26.01 -6.93 3.26
C ALA A 154 -26.82 -8.22 3.54
N ILE A 155 -26.13 -9.33 3.81
CA ILE A 155 -26.79 -10.61 4.13
C ILE A 155 -27.56 -10.52 5.45
N PHE A 156 -27.00 -9.88 6.48
CA PHE A 156 -27.74 -9.64 7.72
C PHE A 156 -28.99 -8.78 7.53
N ARG A 157 -28.98 -7.82 6.58
CA ARG A 157 -30.18 -7.06 6.23
C ARG A 157 -31.24 -7.93 5.56
N ILE A 158 -30.83 -8.85 4.68
CA ILE A 158 -31.76 -9.83 4.08
C ILE A 158 -32.40 -10.69 5.18
N LEU A 159 -31.59 -11.22 6.11
CA LEU A 159 -32.08 -12.02 7.24
C LEU A 159 -33.03 -11.26 8.18
N ALA A 160 -32.91 -9.94 8.25
CA ALA A 160 -33.77 -9.09 9.06
C ALA A 160 -35.14 -8.80 8.41
N ASP A 161 -35.34 -9.14 7.14
CA ASP A 161 -36.63 -8.98 6.47
C ASP A 161 -37.67 -9.94 7.08
N PRO A 162 -38.78 -9.43 7.65
CA PRO A 162 -39.83 -10.28 8.22
C PRO A 162 -40.54 -11.16 7.18
N GLY A 163 -40.45 -10.83 5.89
CA GLY A 163 -41.04 -11.58 4.77
C GLY A 163 -40.12 -12.63 4.14
N ILE A 164 -38.89 -12.80 4.65
CA ILE A 164 -37.93 -13.77 4.08
C ILE A 164 -38.48 -15.20 4.12
N SER A 165 -38.33 -15.93 3.01
CA SER A 165 -38.68 -17.36 2.96
C SER A 165 -37.70 -18.20 3.79
N ASP A 166 -38.17 -19.35 4.29
CA ASP A 166 -37.31 -20.25 5.07
C ASP A 166 -36.12 -20.77 4.26
N ALA A 167 -36.32 -20.99 2.96
CA ALA A 167 -35.26 -21.43 2.06
C ALA A 167 -34.20 -20.33 1.87
N LEU A 168 -34.62 -19.08 1.64
CA LEU A 168 -33.69 -17.95 1.50
C LEU A 168 -32.95 -17.68 2.81
N ARG A 169 -33.65 -17.82 3.94
CA ARG A 169 -33.04 -17.73 5.28
C ARG A 169 -31.94 -18.79 5.48
N ALA A 170 -32.23 -20.04 5.12
CA ALA A 170 -31.25 -21.13 5.23
C ALA A 170 -30.02 -20.88 4.34
N ALA A 171 -30.21 -20.42 3.10
CA ALA A 171 -29.11 -20.10 2.19
C ALA A 171 -28.26 -18.92 2.70
N ALA A 172 -28.89 -17.86 3.20
CA ALA A 172 -28.19 -16.71 3.79
C ALA A 172 -27.37 -17.11 5.02
N SER A 173 -27.93 -17.94 5.91
CA SER A 173 -27.21 -18.47 7.07
C SER A 173 -26.02 -19.33 6.65
N ALA A 174 -26.18 -20.21 5.65
CA ALA A 174 -25.08 -21.03 5.15
C ALA A 174 -23.92 -20.20 4.59
N ALA A 175 -24.21 -19.11 3.87
CA ALA A 175 -23.18 -18.20 3.36
C ALA A 175 -22.42 -17.48 4.50
N LEU A 176 -23.12 -17.08 5.56
CA LEU A 176 -22.50 -16.48 6.74
C LEU A 176 -21.66 -17.49 7.55
N ASP A 177 -22.12 -18.73 7.64
CA ASP A 177 -21.42 -19.81 8.34
C ASP A 177 -20.11 -20.19 7.63
N ASP A 178 -20.11 -20.20 6.29
CA ASP A 178 -18.88 -20.34 5.50
C ASP A 178 -17.97 -19.11 5.68
N GLY A 179 -18.56 -17.91 5.56
CA GLY A 179 -17.92 -16.65 5.92
C GLY A 179 -16.76 -16.21 5.02
N THR A 180 -16.43 -16.97 3.97
CA THR A 180 -15.43 -16.57 2.98
C THR A 180 -15.95 -15.42 2.11
N PRO A 181 -15.09 -14.47 1.67
CA PRO A 181 -15.50 -13.42 0.74
C PRO A 181 -16.23 -13.97 -0.50
N GLU A 182 -15.78 -15.11 -1.00
CA GLU A 182 -16.31 -15.76 -2.19
C GLU A 182 -17.72 -16.33 -1.95
N ALA A 183 -17.97 -17.00 -0.82
CA ALA A 183 -19.30 -17.51 -0.48
C ALA A 183 -20.32 -16.39 -0.23
N LEU A 184 -19.90 -15.33 0.46
CA LEU A 184 -20.75 -14.16 0.74
C LEU A 184 -21.16 -13.46 -0.56
N ARG A 185 -20.18 -13.20 -1.44
CA ARG A 185 -20.43 -12.59 -2.75
C ARG A 185 -21.34 -13.47 -3.61
N HIS A 186 -21.04 -14.76 -3.67
CA HIS A 186 -21.81 -15.71 -4.48
C HIS A 186 -23.28 -15.77 -4.05
N PHE A 187 -23.56 -15.76 -2.75
CA PHE A 187 -24.94 -15.72 -2.26
C PHE A 187 -25.68 -14.45 -2.71
N LEU A 188 -25.03 -13.29 -2.62
CA LEU A 188 -25.64 -12.01 -3.04
C LEU A 188 -25.81 -11.89 -4.55
N GLU A 189 -24.93 -12.45 -5.36
CA GLU A 189 -25.02 -12.34 -6.82
C GLU A 189 -25.95 -13.38 -7.44
N VAL A 190 -25.95 -14.60 -6.90
CA VAL A 190 -26.58 -15.76 -7.53
C VAL A 190 -27.53 -16.46 -6.56
N GLY A 191 -27.04 -16.86 -5.39
CA GLY A 191 -27.75 -17.74 -4.47
C GLY A 191 -29.11 -17.21 -4.01
N GLN A 192 -29.25 -15.90 -3.82
CA GLN A 192 -30.54 -15.31 -3.43
C GLN A 192 -31.65 -15.43 -4.50
N TYR A 193 -31.28 -15.59 -5.78
CA TYR A 193 -32.24 -15.67 -6.89
C TYR A 193 -32.61 -17.12 -7.24
N GLU A 194 -31.73 -18.08 -6.96
CA GLU A 194 -31.98 -19.51 -7.22
C GLU A 194 -32.99 -20.11 -6.24
N VAL A 195 -33.10 -19.54 -5.05
CA VAL A 195 -33.96 -20.06 -3.97
C VAL A 195 -35.40 -19.54 -4.06
N GLY A 196 -35.64 -18.52 -4.90
CA GLY A 196 -36.96 -17.92 -5.14
C GLY A 196 -37.69 -18.42 -6.39
N GLY A 197 -37.10 -19.35 -7.15
CA GLY A 197 -37.65 -19.94 -8.39
C GLY A 197 -38.49 -21.19 -8.18
#